data_AF-E3GLZ6-F1
#
_entry.id   AF-E3GLZ6-F1
#
_cell.length_a   1.000
_cell.length_b   1.000
_cell.length_c   1.000
_cell.angle_alpha   90.00
_cell.angle_beta   90.00
_cell.angle_gamma   90.00
#
_symmetry.space_group_name_H-M   'P 1'
#
loop_
_entity.id
_entity.type
_entity.pdbx_description
1 polymer ?
#
loop_
_entity_poly.entity_id
_entity_poly.type
_entity_poly.pdbx_seq_one_letter_code
_entity_poly.pdbx_strand_id
1 'polypeptide(L)' 'MDKVTKDMGILEAVEKYPDSVPVFQAYGMHCFGCMAARFENIEQGCLAHGIDPEAMVRSINDALNAVDATK' A
#
# COMPACT_ATOMS: atom_id res chain seq x y z
N MET A 1 0.94 -6.13 15.82
CA MET A 1 1.07 -5.79 14.38
C MET A 1 0.09 -4.69 14.08
N ASP A 2 0.60 -3.52 13.70
CA ASP A 2 -0.26 -2.59 12.98
C ASP A 2 -0.49 -3.17 11.58
N LYS A 3 -1.70 -3.66 11.34
CA LYS A 3 -2.10 -4.11 10.01
C LYS A 3 -2.40 -2.89 9.17
N VAL A 4 -1.72 -2.73 8.05
CA VAL A 4 -2.22 -1.85 6.99
C VAL A 4 -3.61 -2.37 6.61
N THR A 5 -4.57 -1.46 6.49
CA THR A 5 -5.93 -1.75 6.07
C THR A 5 -6.24 -1.01 4.77
N LYS A 6 -7.25 -1.46 4.03
CA LYS A 6 -7.56 -0.91 2.70
C LYS A 6 -8.16 0.50 2.73
N ASP A 7 -8.68 0.90 3.89
CA ASP A 7 -9.19 2.24 4.19
C ASP A 7 -8.09 3.26 4.54
N MET A 8 -6.85 2.79 4.76
CA MET A 8 -5.69 3.67 5.00
C MET A 8 -5.38 4.51 3.77
N GLY A 9 -5.03 5.78 3.98
CA GLY A 9 -4.56 6.66 2.90
C GLY A 9 -3.32 6.08 2.22
N ILE A 10 -3.20 6.20 0.89
CA ILE A 10 -2.02 5.67 0.18
C ILE A 10 -0.74 6.35 0.69
N LEU A 11 -0.76 7.67 0.84
CA LEU A 11 0.39 8.42 1.37
C LEU A 11 0.67 8.10 2.83
N GLU A 12 -0.38 8.00 3.64
CA GLU A 12 -0.25 7.60 5.04
C GLU A 12 0.42 6.23 5.17
N ALA A 13 0.03 5.26 4.34
CA ALA A 13 0.60 3.93 4.34
C ALA A 13 2.09 3.92 3.98
N VAL A 14 2.51 4.66 2.94
CA VAL A 14 3.93 4.70 2.55
C VAL A 14 4.80 5.54 3.50
N GLU A 15 4.23 6.58 4.12
CA GLU A 15 4.92 7.38 5.15
C GLU A 15 5.12 6.59 6.44
N LYS A 16 4.08 5.88 6.90
CA LYS A 16 4.13 5.06 8.10
C LYS A 16 4.92 3.76 7.88
N TYR A 17 4.85 3.21 6.67
CA TYR A 17 5.46 1.95 6.29
C TYR A 17 6.25 2.10 4.97
N PRO A 18 7.48 2.66 5.02
CA PRO A 18 8.30 2.82 3.82
C PRO A 18 8.62 1.48 3.13
N ASP A 19 8.66 0.39 3.90
CA ASP A 19 8.84 -0.97 3.41
C ASP A 19 7.64 -1.49 2.58
N SER A 20 6.50 -0.79 2.57
CA SER A 20 5.37 -1.10 1.69
C SER A 20 5.57 -0.60 0.26
N VAL A 21 6.45 0.37 0.02
CA VAL A 21 6.67 1.01 -1.29
C VAL A 21 6.97 0.00 -2.41
N PRO A 22 7.84 -1.01 -2.23
CA PRO A 22 8.09 -2.01 -3.26
C PRO A 22 6.83 -2.80 -3.66
N VAL A 23 5.89 -3.01 -2.72
CA VAL A 23 4.62 -3.68 -3.00
C VAL A 23 3.76 -2.79 -3.88
N PHE A 24 3.56 -1.52 -3.51
CA PHE A 24 2.83 -0.57 -4.36
C PHE A 24 3.40 -0.49 -5.78
N GLN A 25 4.73 -0.48 -5.92
CA GLN A 25 5.40 -0.49 -7.22
C GLN A 25 5.14 -1.78 -8.02
N ALA A 26 5.18 -2.95 -7.36
CA ALA A 26 4.91 -4.24 -7.99
C ALA A 26 3.47 -4.36 -8.53
N TYR A 27 2.52 -3.69 -7.88
CA TYR A 27 1.13 -3.57 -8.32
C TYR A 27 0.88 -2.43 -9.33
N GLY A 28 1.92 -1.70 -9.73
CA GLY A 28 1.80 -0.59 -10.69
C GLY A 28 1.24 0.71 -10.08
N MET A 29 1.14 0.80 -8.75
CA MET A 29 0.68 1.99 -8.01
C MET A 29 1.85 2.89 -7.60
N HIS A 30 2.75 3.21 -8.54
CA HIS A 30 3.95 4.01 -8.26
C HIS A 30 3.70 5.53 -8.19
N CYS A 31 2.49 5.98 -8.51
CA CYS A 31 2.13 7.38 -8.70
C CYS A 31 1.91 8.15 -7.39
N PHE A 32 2.78 7.99 -6.38
CA PHE A 32 2.66 8.67 -5.09
C PHE A 32 2.70 10.20 -5.20
N GLY A 33 3.28 10.74 -6.28
CA GLY A 33 3.28 12.18 -6.57
C GLY A 33 2.03 12.69 -7.32
N CYS A 34 1.12 11.81 -7.73
CA CYS A 34 -0.10 12.22 -8.42
C CYS A 34 -1.05 12.94 -7.44
N MET A 35 -1.76 13.96 -7.93
CA MET A 35 -2.78 14.66 -7.14
C MET A 35 -3.85 13.72 -6.62
N ALA A 36 -4.18 12.65 -7.35
CA ALA A 36 -5.17 11.66 -6.93
C ALA A 36 -4.71 10.87 -5.69
N ALA A 37 -3.47 10.39 -5.69
CA ALA A 37 -2.89 9.61 -4.58
C ALA A 37 -2.87 10.37 -3.23
N ARG A 38 -2.92 11.72 -3.26
CA ARG A 38 -3.01 12.55 -2.05
C ARG A 38 -4.35 12.46 -1.32
N PHE A 39 -5.41 12.06 -2.02
CA PHE A 39 -6.78 12.06 -1.50
C PHE A 39 -7.45 10.69 -1.59
N GLU A 40 -6.73 9.66 -2.05
CA GLU A 40 -7.23 8.29 -2.18
C GLU A 40 -6.71 7.39 -1.05
N ASN A 41 -7.58 6.49 -0.59
CA ASN A 41 -7.16 5.33 0.18
C ASN A 41 -6.72 4.17 -0.74
N ILE A 42 -6.14 3.13 -0.14
CA ILE A 42 -5.63 1.97 -0.88
C ILE A 42 -6.75 1.31 -1.71
N GLU A 43 -7.95 1.14 -1.15
CA GLU A 43 -9.09 0.54 -1.86
C GLU A 43 -9.47 1.34 -3.11
N GLN A 44 -9.61 2.66 -2.99
CA GLN A 44 -9.96 3.54 -4.10
C GLN A 44 -8.90 3.51 -5.21
N GLY A 45 -7.62 3.62 -4.83
CA GLY A 45 -6.52 3.52 -5.79
C GLY A 45 -6.47 2.17 -6.50
N CYS A 46 -6.68 1.07 -5.76
CA CYS A 46 -6.76 -0.26 -6.35
C CYS A 46 -7.91 -0.37 -7.36
N LEU A 47 -9.11 0.06 -6.97
CA LEU A 47 -10.30 -0.04 -7.82
C LEU A 47 -10.18 0.83 -9.09
N ALA A 48 -9.59 2.02 -8.99
CA ALA A 48 -9.33 2.89 -10.13
C ALA A 48 -8.38 2.27 -11.17
N HIS A 49 -7.52 1.35 -10.72
CA HIS A 49 -6.54 0.65 -11.54
C HIS A 49 -6.89 -0.81 -11.84
N GLY A 50 -8.08 -1.30 -11.42
CA GLY A 50 -8.52 -2.67 -11.64
C GLY A 50 -7.75 -3.72 -10.83
N ILE A 51 -7.19 -3.33 -9.69
CA ILE A 51 -6.44 -4.17 -8.75
C ILE A 51 -7.37 -4.65 -7.64
N ASP A 52 -7.17 -5.88 -7.15
CA ASP A 52 -7.87 -6.39 -5.96
C ASP A 52 -7.29 -5.76 -4.67
N PRO A 53 -8.07 -4.93 -3.95
CA PRO A 53 -7.61 -4.29 -2.71
C PRO A 53 -7.21 -5.29 -1.61
N GLU A 54 -7.90 -6.44 -1.53
CA GLU A 54 -7.64 -7.45 -0.50
C GLU A 54 -6.30 -8.14 -0.75
N ALA A 55 -6.02 -8.47 -2.01
CA ALA A 55 -4.73 -9.02 -2.42
C ALA A 55 -3.59 -8.02 -2.15
N MET A 56 -3.82 -6.74 -2.43
CA MET A 56 -2.81 -5.70 -2.18
C MET A 56 -2.50 -5.53 -0.69
N VAL A 57 -3.52 -5.38 0.15
CA VAL A 57 -3.34 -5.25 1.60
C VAL A 57 -2.67 -6.47 2.20
N ARG A 58 -2.98 -7.67 1.71
CA ARG A 58 -2.27 -8.89 2.12
C ARG A 58 -0.78 -8.80 1.79
N SER A 59 -0.44 -8.49 0.54
CA SER A 59 0.96 -8.37 0.10
C SER A 59 1.74 -7.31 0.89
N ILE A 60 1.10 -6.19 1.23
CA ILE A 60 1.72 -5.15 2.08
C ILE A 60 2.03 -5.73 3.46
N ASN A 61 1.03 -6.31 4.13
CA ASN A 61 1.22 -6.87 5.46
C ASN A 61 2.24 -8.01 5.48
N ASP A 62 2.28 -8.86 4.45
CA ASP A 62 3.27 -9.93 4.31
C ASP A 62 4.69 -9.36 4.18
N ALA A 63 4.88 -8.29 3.39
CA ALA A 63 6.16 -7.62 3.26
C ALA A 63 6.63 -7.00 4.60
N LEU A 64 5.74 -6.36 5.35
CA LEU A 64 6.06 -5.79 6.66
C LEU A 64 6.47 -6.87 7.68
N ASN A 65 5.75 -7.99 7.71
CA ASN A 65 6.11 -9.12 8.57
C ASN A 65 7.45 -9.78 8.17
N ALA A 66 7.77 -9.82 6.88
CA ALA A 66 9.03 -10.38 6.40
C ALA A 66 10.24 -9.51 6.77
N VAL A 67 10.09 -8.18 6.75
CA VAL A 67 11.15 -7.25 7.17
C VAL A 67 11.43 -7.39 8.67
N ASP A 68 10.38 -7.48 9.50
CA ASP A 68 10.54 -7.64 10.95
C ASP A 68 11.22 -8.96 11.35
N ALA A 69 11.14 -10.01 10.52
CA ALA A 69 11.86 -11.27 10.75
C ALA A 69 13.37 -11.20 10.41
N THR A 70 13.82 -10.11 9.78
CA THR A 70 15.22 -9.91 9.38
C THR A 70 15.94 -8.81 10.16
N LYS A 71 15.25 -8.14 11.09
CA LYS A 71 15.80 -7.19 12.07
C LYS A 71 16.00 -7.86 13.42
#